data_AF-A0A8T5QXX8-F1
#
_entry.id   AF-A0A8T5QXX8-F1
#
_cell.length_a   1.000
_cell.length_b   1.000
_cell.length_c   1.000
_cell.angle_alpha   90.00
_cell.angle_beta   90.00
_cell.angle_gamma   90.00
#
_symmetry.space_group_name_H-M   'P 1'
#
loop_
_entity.id
_entity.type
_entity.pdbx_description
1 polymer ?
#
loop_
_entity_poly.entity_id
_entity_poly.type
_entity_poly.pdbx_seq_one_letter_code
_entity_poly.pdbx_strand_id
1 'polypeptide(L)'
;MDVTKSIDDFVMYGVDKFVHAINYTTGHTKKEISNTLFKAAPVLEGSGMLYSSSNPVISTAIGLPFCVLYLGWSHIAHLKNETMEELELKALESECKDMNVEKLKNDNKFYAYLFKGIGLFGYCSSFNFKEPEGYIVLMTGHLTRSLAHNVARCDYYPPRKNVVKRAYEKLSETIEEALVPEPKPVPIMSPYLSNNFNNF
;
A
#
# COMPACT_ATOMS: atom_id res chain seq x y z
N MET A 1 -9.23 -4.64 -29.80
CA MET A 1 -8.89 -4.10 -28.47
C MET A 1 -9.39 -5.10 -27.46
N ASP A 2 -8.50 -5.70 -26.66
CA ASP A 2 -8.89 -6.70 -25.67
C ASP A 2 -9.50 -5.99 -24.45
N VAL A 3 -10.81 -6.10 -24.31
CA VAL A 3 -11.59 -5.45 -23.25
C VAL A 3 -11.09 -5.85 -21.86
N THR A 4 -10.63 -7.08 -21.70
CA THR A 4 -10.12 -7.58 -20.40
C THR A 4 -8.82 -6.89 -20.00
N LYS A 5 -7.95 -6.63 -20.98
CA LYS A 5 -6.71 -5.88 -20.78
C LYS A 5 -7.00 -4.42 -20.40
N SER A 6 -7.92 -3.76 -21.11
CA SER A 6 -8.28 -2.37 -20.81
C SER A 6 -8.86 -2.19 -19.40
N ILE A 7 -9.66 -3.15 -18.91
CA ILE A 7 -10.18 -3.13 -17.53
C ILE A 7 -9.06 -3.38 -16.52
N ASP A 8 -8.16 -4.34 -16.78
CA ASP A 8 -6.99 -4.60 -15.92
C ASP A 8 -6.12 -3.35 -15.79
N ASP A 9 -5.81 -2.69 -16.90
CA ASP A 9 -4.98 -1.49 -16.94
C ASP A 9 -5.61 -0.34 -16.13
N PHE A 10 -6.93 -0.14 -16.25
CA PHE A 10 -7.65 0.87 -15.47
C PHE A 10 -7.63 0.57 -13.97
N VAL A 11 -7.89 -0.69 -13.57
CA VAL A 11 -7.85 -1.09 -12.17
C VAL A 11 -6.44 -0.92 -11.62
N MET A 12 -5.42 -1.39 -12.34
CA MET A 12 -4.04 -1.28 -11.91
C MET A 12 -3.57 0.16 -11.82
N TYR A 13 -4.02 1.05 -12.71
CA TYR A 13 -3.75 2.48 -12.60
C TYR A 13 -4.27 3.05 -11.28
N GLY A 14 -5.52 2.73 -10.91
CA GLY A 14 -6.10 3.19 -9.64
C GLY A 14 -5.36 2.64 -8.42
N VAL A 15 -5.03 1.35 -8.42
CA VAL A 15 -4.30 0.70 -7.33
C VAL A 15 -2.89 1.26 -7.20
N ASP A 16 -2.20 1.51 -8.31
CA ASP A 16 -0.88 2.13 -8.32
C ASP A 16 -0.90 3.53 -7.69
N LYS A 17 -1.88 4.38 -8.05
CA LYS A 17 -2.08 5.68 -7.40
C LYS A 17 -2.35 5.56 -5.90
N PHE A 18 -3.14 4.57 -5.50
CA PHE A 18 -3.41 4.30 -4.09
C PHE A 18 -2.13 3.89 -3.33
N VAL A 19 -1.34 2.96 -3.89
CA VAL A 19 -0.06 2.54 -3.30
C VAL A 19 0.90 3.71 -3.19
N HIS A 20 1.01 4.52 -4.24
CA HIS A 20 1.86 5.70 -4.25
C HIS A 20 1.43 6.72 -3.19
N ALA A 21 0.12 6.95 -3.03
CA ALA A 21 -0.41 7.86 -2.02
C ALA A 21 -0.12 7.36 -0.59
N ILE A 22 -0.27 6.06 -0.33
CA ILE A 22 0.08 5.49 0.98
C ILE A 22 1.59 5.57 1.22
N ASN A 23 2.41 5.18 0.25
CA ASN A 23 3.86 5.29 0.35
C ASN A 23 4.29 6.74 0.63
N TYR A 24 3.68 7.72 -0.03
CA TYR A 24 3.94 9.14 0.24
C TYR A 24 3.53 9.54 1.66
N THR A 25 2.38 9.08 2.15
CA THR A 25 1.82 9.49 3.44
C THR A 25 2.50 8.81 4.63
N THR A 26 2.61 7.49 4.59
CA THR A 26 3.09 6.67 5.72
C THR A 26 4.51 6.18 5.54
N GLY A 27 5.04 6.18 4.32
CA GLY A 27 6.32 5.55 4.01
C GLY A 27 6.25 4.06 3.74
N HIS A 28 5.07 3.45 3.84
CA HIS A 28 4.93 2.00 3.71
C HIS A 28 5.22 1.54 2.29
N THR A 29 5.82 0.35 2.18
CA THR A 29 6.05 -0.31 0.89
C THR A 29 4.79 -1.06 0.41
N LYS A 30 4.75 -1.43 -0.87
CA LYS A 30 3.63 -2.23 -1.39
C LYS A 30 3.46 -3.56 -0.65
N LYS A 31 4.56 -4.18 -0.18
CA LYS A 31 4.52 -5.41 0.63
C LYS A 31 3.77 -5.15 1.93
N GLU A 32 4.12 -4.08 2.64
CA GLU A 32 3.49 -3.74 3.92
C GLU A 32 2.00 -3.42 3.75
N ILE A 33 1.64 -2.71 2.68
CA ILE A 33 0.24 -2.42 2.33
C ILE A 33 -0.51 -3.72 2.01
N SER A 34 0.05 -4.55 1.11
CA SER A 34 -0.55 -5.83 0.71
C SER A 34 -0.71 -6.78 1.90
N ASN A 35 0.32 -6.91 2.75
CA ASN A 35 0.27 -7.75 3.95
C ASN A 35 -0.73 -7.21 4.99
N THR A 36 -0.88 -5.89 5.13
CA THR A 36 -1.94 -5.32 5.97
C THR A 36 -3.33 -5.73 5.46
N LEU A 37 -3.56 -5.68 4.15
CA LEU A 37 -4.80 -6.13 3.53
C LEU A 37 -5.01 -7.63 3.69
N PHE A 38 -3.96 -8.45 3.55
CA PHE A 38 -4.02 -9.90 3.81
C PHE A 38 -4.24 -10.25 5.27
N LYS A 39 -3.90 -9.38 6.23
CA LYS A 39 -4.28 -9.54 7.64
C LYS A 39 -5.76 -9.21 7.88
N ALA A 40 -6.27 -8.17 7.22
CA ALA A 40 -7.67 -7.75 7.36
C ALA A 40 -8.65 -8.71 6.68
N ALA A 41 -8.31 -9.21 5.49
CA ALA A 41 -9.17 -10.11 4.71
C ALA A 41 -9.70 -11.33 5.48
N PRO A 42 -8.88 -12.17 6.15
CA PRO A 42 -9.35 -13.34 6.86
C PRO A 42 -10.21 -12.99 8.09
N VAL A 43 -10.04 -11.80 8.68
CA VAL A 43 -10.92 -11.33 9.76
C VAL A 43 -12.33 -11.07 9.23
N LEU A 44 -12.43 -10.41 8.07
CA LEU A 44 -13.70 -10.16 7.38
C LEU A 44 -14.31 -11.46 6.86
N GLU A 45 -13.53 -12.32 6.21
CA GLU A 45 -14.01 -13.60 5.69
C GLU A 45 -14.46 -14.51 6.83
N GLY A 46 -13.68 -14.61 7.91
CA GLY A 46 -14.02 -15.45 9.05
C GLY A 46 -15.24 -14.94 9.82
N SER A 47 -15.32 -13.63 10.09
CA SER A 47 -16.51 -13.05 10.73
C SER A 47 -17.74 -13.22 9.85
N GLY A 48 -17.64 -12.92 8.55
CA GLY A 48 -18.73 -13.10 7.60
C GLY A 48 -19.23 -14.55 7.53
N MET A 49 -18.32 -15.53 7.46
CA MET A 49 -18.69 -16.96 7.49
C MET A 49 -19.45 -17.33 8.76
N LEU A 50 -18.97 -16.90 9.93
CA LEU A 50 -19.60 -17.22 11.20
C LEU A 50 -20.98 -16.56 11.38
N TYR A 51 -21.19 -15.37 10.78
CA TYR A 51 -22.45 -14.64 10.85
C TYR A 51 -23.40 -14.88 9.65
N SER A 52 -22.96 -15.61 8.62
CA SER A 52 -23.74 -15.80 7.38
C SER A 52 -24.90 -16.80 7.49
N SER A 53 -24.96 -17.59 8.57
CA SER A 53 -25.96 -18.64 8.74
C SER A 53 -26.68 -18.50 10.07
N SER A 54 -28.01 -18.50 10.01
CA SER A 54 -28.89 -18.58 11.18
C SER A 54 -28.83 -19.94 11.88
N ASN A 55 -28.19 -20.95 11.27
CA ASN A 55 -27.94 -22.24 11.90
C ASN A 55 -26.50 -22.29 12.49
N PRO A 56 -26.34 -22.27 13.82
CA PRO A 56 -25.04 -22.23 14.47
C PRO A 56 -24.21 -23.50 14.22
N VAL A 57 -24.85 -24.66 13.99
CA VAL A 57 -24.14 -25.92 13.71
C VAL A 57 -23.49 -25.87 12.34
N ILE A 58 -24.20 -25.37 11.34
CA ILE A 58 -23.68 -25.20 9.97
C ILE A 58 -22.60 -24.12 9.95
N SER A 59 -22.85 -22.99 10.63
CA SER A 59 -21.88 -21.90 10.78
C SER A 59 -20.57 -22.39 11.40
N THR A 60 -20.64 -23.22 12.44
CA THR A 60 -19.43 -23.73 13.12
C THR A 60 -18.74 -24.83 12.32
N ALA A 61 -19.49 -25.80 11.80
CA ALA A 61 -18.93 -26.96 11.11
C ALA A 61 -18.27 -26.60 9.77
N ILE A 62 -18.81 -25.60 9.07
CA ILE A 62 -18.26 -25.12 7.79
C ILE A 62 -17.37 -23.89 8.02
N GLY A 63 -17.82 -22.92 8.80
CA GLY A 63 -17.12 -21.65 8.99
C GLY A 63 -15.72 -21.81 9.59
N LEU A 64 -15.56 -22.63 10.64
CA LEU A 64 -14.24 -22.79 11.28
C LEU A 64 -13.17 -23.36 10.34
N PRO A 65 -13.41 -24.46 9.59
CA PRO A 65 -12.46 -24.92 8.57
C PRO A 65 -12.09 -23.84 7.55
N PHE A 66 -13.06 -23.07 7.06
CA PHE A 66 -12.78 -21.99 6.10
C PHE A 66 -11.97 -20.85 6.72
N CYS A 67 -12.20 -20.48 7.98
CA CYS A 67 -11.36 -19.51 8.71
C CYS A 67 -9.90 -19.94 8.72
N VAL A 68 -9.62 -21.22 9.00
CA VAL A 68 -8.26 -21.77 9.00
C VAL A 68 -7.65 -21.71 7.60
N LEU A 69 -8.42 -22.04 6.56
CA LEU A 69 -7.97 -21.95 5.17
C LEU A 69 -7.63 -20.50 4.77
N TYR A 70 -8.47 -19.52 5.13
CA TYR A 70 -8.21 -18.11 4.83
C TYR A 70 -6.98 -17.57 5.56
N LEU A 71 -6.77 -17.96 6.81
CA LEU A 71 -5.56 -17.63 7.57
C LEU A 71 -4.32 -18.25 6.94
N GLY A 72 -4.37 -19.54 6.61
CA GLY A 72 -3.27 -20.24 5.93
C GLY A 72 -2.93 -19.61 4.59
N TRP A 73 -3.93 -19.24 3.81
CA TRP A 73 -3.74 -18.54 2.54
C TRP A 73 -3.07 -17.18 2.72
N SER A 74 -3.54 -16.36 3.66
CA SER A 74 -2.93 -15.06 3.96
C SER A 74 -1.47 -15.21 4.42
N HIS A 75 -1.16 -16.24 5.21
CA HIS A 75 0.21 -16.51 5.62
C HIS A 75 1.12 -16.84 4.43
N ILE A 76 0.68 -17.73 3.52
CA ILE A 76 1.44 -18.05 2.29
C ILE A 76 1.61 -16.80 1.41
N ALA A 77 0.57 -15.97 1.30
CA ALA A 77 0.62 -14.73 0.54
C ALA A 77 1.63 -13.73 1.11
N HIS A 78 1.74 -13.62 2.44
CA HIS A 78 2.77 -12.78 3.08
C HIS A 78 4.18 -13.22 2.73
N LEU A 79 4.47 -14.52 2.84
CA LEU A 79 5.79 -15.07 2.51
C LEU A 79 6.14 -14.80 1.04
N LYS A 80 5.18 -15.00 0.13
CA LYS A 80 5.37 -14.69 -1.29
C LYS A 80 5.61 -13.20 -1.54
N ASN A 81 4.94 -12.32 -0.82
CA ASN A 81 5.13 -10.87 -0.94
C ASN A 81 6.52 -10.43 -0.43
N GLU A 82 7.01 -11.04 0.64
CA GLU A 82 8.38 -10.81 1.13
C GLU A 82 9.40 -11.20 0.07
N THR A 83 9.30 -12.43 -0.46
CA THR A 83 10.20 -12.90 -1.53
C THR A 83 10.12 -12.02 -2.77
N MET A 84 8.93 -11.59 -3.17
CA MET A 84 8.75 -10.75 -4.36
C MET A 84 9.43 -9.39 -4.19
N GLU A 85 9.28 -8.73 -3.04
CA GLU A 85 9.90 -7.44 -2.78
C GLU A 85 11.44 -7.55 -2.75
N GLU A 86 11.98 -8.61 -2.15
CA GLU A 86 13.43 -8.88 -2.17
C GLU A 86 13.98 -9.07 -3.58
N LEU A 87 13.25 -9.79 -4.44
CA LEU A 87 13.63 -10.00 -5.83
C LEU A 87 13.53 -8.71 -6.64
N GLU A 88 12.51 -7.89 -6.40
CA GLU A 88 12.37 -6.59 -7.06
C GLU A 88 13.46 -5.61 -6.67
N LEU A 89 13.87 -5.60 -5.40
CA LEU A 89 15.01 -4.80 -4.94
C LEU A 89 16.30 -5.19 -5.65
N LYS A 90 16.58 -6.50 -5.74
CA LYS A 90 17.75 -7.01 -6.48
C LYS A 90 17.67 -6.70 -7.98
N ALA A 91 16.48 -6.78 -8.57
CA ALA A 91 16.24 -6.44 -9.97
C ALA A 91 16.49 -4.95 -10.25
N LEU A 92 16.11 -4.07 -9.33
CA LEU A 92 16.38 -2.62 -9.41
C LEU A 92 17.87 -2.32 -9.30
N GLU A 93 18.60 -3.02 -8.44
CA GLU A 93 20.06 -2.85 -8.30
C GLU A 93 20.84 -3.38 -9.51
N SER A 94 20.35 -4.45 -10.15
CA SER A 94 21.00 -5.08 -11.30
C SER A 94 20.55 -4.54 -12.66
N GLU A 95 19.60 -3.60 -12.68
CA GLU A 95 18.91 -3.08 -13.88
C GLU A 95 18.32 -4.18 -14.80
N CYS A 96 18.17 -5.39 -14.26
CA CYS A 96 17.75 -6.59 -15.00
C CYS A 96 16.37 -7.03 -14.52
N LYS A 97 15.50 -7.33 -15.48
CA LYS A 97 14.15 -7.82 -15.18
C LYS A 97 14.20 -9.25 -14.62
N ASP A 98 13.65 -9.47 -13.44
CA ASP A 98 13.56 -10.79 -12.83
C ASP A 98 12.28 -11.53 -13.28
N MET A 99 12.44 -12.66 -13.95
CA MET A 99 11.31 -13.46 -14.46
C MET A 99 10.49 -14.14 -13.37
N ASN A 100 11.05 -14.36 -12.17
CA ASN A 100 10.31 -14.87 -11.02
C ASN A 100 9.34 -13.82 -10.49
N VAL A 101 9.73 -12.54 -10.49
CA VAL A 101 8.83 -11.43 -10.13
C VAL A 101 7.63 -11.39 -11.07
N GLU A 102 7.86 -11.48 -12.39
CA GLU A 102 6.76 -11.49 -13.36
C GLU A 102 5.83 -12.69 -13.17
N LYS A 103 6.38 -13.86 -12.87
CA LYS A 103 5.59 -15.04 -12.55
C LYS A 103 4.72 -14.81 -11.31
N LEU A 104 5.28 -14.24 -10.24
CA LEU A 104 4.53 -13.90 -9.03
C LEU A 104 3.48 -12.82 -9.28
N LYS A 105 3.75 -11.82 -10.12
CA LYS A 105 2.77 -10.81 -10.56
C LYS A 105 1.62 -11.46 -11.35
N ASN A 106 1.90 -12.46 -12.19
CA ASN A 106 0.87 -13.21 -12.91
C ASN A 106 0.04 -14.12 -12.00
N ASP A 107 0.65 -14.80 -11.03
CA ASP A 107 -0.09 -15.56 -10.00
C ASP A 107 -1.02 -14.62 -9.23
N ASN A 108 -0.50 -13.46 -8.80
CA ASN A 108 -1.32 -12.45 -8.13
C ASN A 108 -2.42 -11.89 -9.03
N LYS A 109 -2.20 -11.77 -10.34
CA LYS A 109 -3.24 -11.36 -11.30
C LYS A 109 -4.39 -12.37 -11.30
N PHE A 110 -4.07 -13.66 -11.40
CA PHE A 110 -5.07 -14.72 -11.33
C PHE A 110 -5.88 -14.66 -10.03
N TYR A 111 -5.22 -14.59 -8.87
CA TYR A 111 -5.91 -14.53 -7.59
C TYR A 111 -6.72 -13.25 -7.39
N ALA A 112 -6.21 -12.11 -7.86
CA ALA A 112 -6.96 -10.87 -7.85
C ALA A 112 -8.27 -11.01 -8.63
N TYR A 113 -8.27 -11.65 -9.79
CA TYR A 113 -9.50 -11.90 -10.56
C TYR A 113 -10.42 -12.90 -9.90
N LEU A 114 -9.88 -14.01 -9.38
CA LEU A 114 -10.66 -15.03 -8.69
C LEU A 114 -11.45 -14.44 -7.52
N PHE A 115 -10.76 -13.76 -6.59
CA PHE A 115 -11.40 -13.19 -5.41
C PHE A 115 -12.27 -11.97 -5.74
N LYS A 116 -11.97 -11.22 -6.80
CA LYS A 116 -12.85 -10.14 -7.30
C LYS A 116 -14.15 -10.71 -7.86
N GLY A 117 -14.07 -11.76 -8.65
CA GLY A 117 -15.23 -12.44 -9.21
C GLY A 117 -16.14 -12.99 -8.12
N ILE A 118 -15.56 -13.75 -7.17
CA ILE A 118 -16.29 -14.28 -6.02
C ILE A 118 -16.90 -13.15 -5.19
N GLY A 119 -16.08 -12.14 -4.83
CA GLY A 119 -16.51 -11.01 -4.00
C GLY A 119 -17.63 -10.20 -4.64
N LEU A 120 -17.49 -9.78 -5.91
CA LEU A 120 -18.53 -8.99 -6.58
C LEU A 120 -19.81 -9.80 -6.80
N PHE A 121 -19.69 -11.03 -7.29
CA PHE A 121 -20.84 -11.89 -7.52
C PHE A 121 -21.60 -12.17 -6.23
N GLY A 122 -20.89 -12.54 -5.17
CA GLY A 122 -21.50 -12.81 -3.87
C GLY A 122 -22.07 -11.56 -3.22
N TYR A 123 -21.41 -10.39 -3.36
CA TYR A 123 -21.92 -9.13 -2.85
C TYR A 123 -23.24 -8.75 -3.54
N CYS A 124 -23.30 -8.81 -4.87
CA CYS A 124 -24.54 -8.57 -5.61
C CYS A 124 -25.64 -9.58 -5.27
N SER A 125 -25.27 -10.85 -5.09
CA SER A 125 -26.21 -11.90 -4.72
C SER A 125 -26.73 -11.75 -3.29
N SER A 126 -25.94 -11.13 -2.41
CA SER A 126 -26.25 -11.03 -0.98
C SER A 126 -27.58 -10.33 -0.69
N PHE A 127 -27.96 -9.36 -1.52
CA PHE A 127 -29.21 -8.62 -1.41
C PHE A 127 -30.48 -9.46 -1.64
N ASN A 128 -30.34 -10.71 -2.10
CA ASN A 128 -31.46 -11.64 -2.23
C ASN A 128 -31.67 -12.52 -0.98
N PHE A 129 -30.76 -12.46 0.00
CA PHE A 129 -30.92 -13.19 1.26
C PHE A 129 -31.72 -12.39 2.29
N LYS A 130 -32.38 -13.11 3.19
CA LYS A 130 -33.14 -12.51 4.30
C LYS A 130 -32.24 -11.81 5.33
N GLU A 131 -31.02 -12.31 5.50
CA GLU A 131 -30.00 -11.82 6.44
C GLU A 131 -28.69 -11.59 5.65
N PRO A 132 -28.57 -10.45 4.93
CA PRO A 132 -27.46 -10.23 4.01
C PRO A 132 -26.15 -9.86 4.71
N GLU A 133 -26.18 -9.47 5.99
CA GLU A 133 -25.06 -8.80 6.66
C GLU A 133 -23.80 -9.67 6.72
N GLY A 134 -23.93 -10.93 7.15
CA GLY A 134 -22.79 -11.87 7.21
C GLY A 134 -22.21 -12.13 5.82
N TYR A 135 -23.06 -12.24 4.80
CA TYR A 135 -22.62 -12.40 3.41
C TYR A 135 -21.92 -11.15 2.88
N ILE A 136 -22.42 -9.95 3.17
CA ILE A 136 -21.78 -8.69 2.78
C ILE A 136 -20.38 -8.58 3.39
N VAL A 137 -20.23 -8.91 4.67
CA VAL A 137 -18.93 -8.88 5.36
C VAL A 137 -17.96 -9.90 4.75
N LEU A 138 -18.42 -11.13 4.50
CA LEU A 138 -17.62 -12.18 3.84
C LEU A 138 -17.12 -11.71 2.46
N MET A 139 -18.03 -11.17 1.65
CA MET A 139 -17.72 -10.75 0.28
C MET A 139 -16.82 -9.52 0.25
N THR A 140 -16.95 -8.62 1.23
CA THR A 140 -16.02 -7.51 1.44
C THR A 140 -14.61 -8.04 1.78
N GLY A 141 -14.53 -9.13 2.54
CA GLY A 141 -13.27 -9.83 2.79
C GLY A 141 -12.60 -10.34 1.50
N HIS A 142 -13.37 -10.94 0.59
CA HIS A 142 -12.87 -11.35 -0.72
C HIS A 142 -12.43 -10.18 -1.61
N LEU A 143 -13.17 -9.07 -1.62
CA LEU A 143 -12.76 -7.86 -2.33
C LEU A 143 -11.47 -7.27 -1.75
N THR A 144 -11.33 -7.28 -0.42
CA THR A 144 -10.11 -6.85 0.29
C THR A 144 -8.92 -7.75 -0.09
N ARG A 145 -9.13 -9.06 -0.17
CA ARG A 145 -8.11 -10.02 -0.62
C ARG A 145 -7.71 -9.79 -2.08
N SER A 146 -8.69 -9.53 -2.95
CA SER A 146 -8.42 -9.17 -4.35
C SER A 146 -7.58 -7.89 -4.44
N LEU A 147 -7.91 -6.87 -3.64
CA LEU A 147 -7.13 -5.64 -3.56
C LEU A 147 -5.71 -5.91 -3.09
N ALA A 148 -5.52 -6.76 -2.08
CA ALA A 148 -4.18 -7.16 -1.61
C ALA A 148 -3.31 -7.75 -2.73
N HIS A 149 -3.89 -8.63 -3.55
CA HIS A 149 -3.23 -9.20 -4.72
C HIS A 149 -2.95 -8.15 -5.81
N ASN A 150 -3.85 -7.18 -6.05
CA ASN A 150 -3.55 -6.08 -6.98
C ASN A 150 -2.43 -5.17 -6.47
N VAL A 151 -2.41 -4.85 -5.17
CA VAL A 151 -1.32 -4.06 -4.56
C VAL A 151 0.03 -4.78 -4.72
N ALA A 152 0.06 -6.10 -4.53
CA ALA A 152 1.27 -6.90 -4.73
C ALA A 152 1.83 -6.77 -6.17
N ARG A 153 0.94 -6.61 -7.16
CA ARG A 153 1.32 -6.47 -8.58
C ARG A 153 1.91 -5.12 -8.95
N CYS A 154 1.66 -4.07 -8.16
CA CYS A 154 2.20 -2.74 -8.42
C CYS A 154 3.72 -2.76 -8.45
N ASP A 155 4.33 -1.77 -9.09
CA ASP A 155 5.77 -1.65 -9.09
C ASP A 155 6.29 -1.26 -7.70
N TYR A 156 7.55 -1.61 -7.43
CA TYR A 156 8.17 -1.30 -6.16
C TYR A 156 8.39 0.21 -6.05
N TYR A 157 7.92 0.79 -4.94
CA TYR A 157 8.21 2.16 -4.55
C TYR A 157 9.09 2.14 -3.30
N PRO A 158 10.27 2.78 -3.31
CA PRO A 158 11.12 2.83 -2.13
C PRO A 158 10.39 3.51 -0.97
N PRO A 159 10.62 3.07 0.28
CA PRO A 159 9.98 3.67 1.44
C PRO A 159 10.40 5.14 1.58
N ARG A 160 9.42 6.01 1.82
CA ARG A 160 9.63 7.44 2.06
C ARG A 160 9.55 7.73 3.56
N LYS A 161 10.12 8.84 4.02
CA LYS A 161 9.79 9.35 5.36
C LYS A 161 8.31 9.72 5.40
N ASN A 162 7.61 9.32 6.47
CA ASN A 162 6.21 9.67 6.66
C ASN A 162 6.02 11.21 6.66
N VAL A 163 4.82 11.67 6.30
CA VAL A 163 4.54 13.11 6.12
C VAL A 163 4.77 13.89 7.41
N VAL A 164 4.40 13.33 8.57
CA VAL A 164 4.55 14.00 9.86
C VAL A 164 6.02 14.25 10.18
N LYS A 165 6.89 13.27 9.93
CA LYS A 165 8.33 13.39 10.13
C LYS A 165 8.94 14.39 9.16
N ARG A 166 8.51 14.41 7.90
CA ARG A 166 8.96 15.42 6.92
C ARG A 166 8.51 16.83 7.32
N ALA A 167 7.28 16.98 7.78
CA ALA A 167 6.75 18.26 8.26
C ALA A 167 7.50 18.73 9.52
N TYR A 168 7.78 17.81 10.44
CA TYR A 168 8.57 18.09 11.64
C TYR A 168 10.01 18.50 11.30
N GLU A 169 10.70 17.74 10.44
CA GLU A 169 12.05 18.08 9.97
C GLU A 169 12.06 19.47 9.33
N LYS A 170 11.07 19.79 8.47
CA LYS A 170 11.00 21.11 7.84
C LYS A 170 10.70 22.23 8.82
N LEU A 171 9.88 21.97 9.85
CA LEU A 171 9.62 22.91 10.92
C LEU A 171 10.89 23.15 11.75
N SER A 172 11.63 22.10 12.10
CA SER A 172 12.90 22.20 12.82
C SER A 172 13.93 23.00 12.03
N GLU A 173 14.11 22.74 10.73
CA GLU A 173 14.98 23.54 9.85
C GLU A 173 14.59 25.01 9.86
N THR A 174 13.30 25.33 9.74
CA THR A 174 12.81 26.72 9.70
C THR A 174 13.06 27.44 11.03
N ILE A 175 12.92 26.73 12.16
CA ILE A 175 13.21 27.28 13.49
C ILE A 175 14.71 27.51 13.65
N GLU A 176 15.55 26.56 13.24
CA GLU A 176 17.01 26.71 13.29
C GLU A 176 17.47 27.89 12.44
N GLU A 177 16.97 28.04 11.21
CA GLU A 177 17.23 29.20 10.34
C GLU A 177 16.79 30.53 10.99
N ALA A 178 15.62 30.55 11.64
CA ALA A 178 15.13 31.74 12.33
C ALA A 178 15.93 32.10 13.61
N LEU A 179 16.62 31.12 14.20
CA LEU A 179 17.47 31.30 15.38
C LEU A 179 18.92 31.70 15.02
N VAL A 180 19.33 31.61 13.75
CA VAL A 180 20.62 32.15 13.30
C VAL A 180 20.49 33.68 13.26
N PRO A 181 21.24 34.43 14.09
CA PRO A 181 21.19 35.89 14.05
C PRO A 181 21.66 36.38 12.69
N GLU A 182 20.94 37.33 12.10
CA GLU A 182 21.36 38.00 10.86
C GLU A 182 22.83 38.44 11.00
N PRO A 183 23.69 38.18 9.99
CA PRO A 183 25.05 38.68 10.04
C PRO A 183 24.98 40.20 10.19
N LYS A 184 25.53 40.72 11.29
CA LYS A 184 25.63 42.16 11.51
C LYS A 184 26.18 42.79 10.24
N PRO A 185 25.54 43.84 9.70
CA PRO A 185 26.06 44.53 8.53
C PRO A 185 27.50 44.92 8.83
N VAL A 186 28.44 44.31 8.11
CA VAL A 186 29.84 44.70 8.18
C VAL A 186 29.86 46.16 7.74
N PRO A 187 30.37 47.11 8.55
CA PRO A 187 30.49 48.48 8.12
C PRO A 187 31.31 48.48 6.83
N ILE A 188 30.67 48.83 5.72
CA ILE A 188 31.40 49.11 4.49
C ILE A 188 32.28 50.30 4.84
N MET A 189 33.57 50.07 5.04
CA MET A 189 34.52 51.17 5.13
C MET A 189 34.40 51.94 3.82
N SER A 190 33.81 53.12 3.91
CA SER A 190 33.75 54.07 2.82
C SER A 190 35.17 54.28 2.29
N PRO A 191 35.43 54.13 0.98
CA PRO A 191 36.75 54.32 0.39
C PRO A 191 37.26 55.78 0.46
N TYR A 192 36.53 56.68 1.12
CA TYR A 192 36.85 58.11 1.20
C TYR A 192 37.87 58.52 2.28
N LEU A 193 38.40 57.59 3.09
CA LEU A 193 39.34 57.94 4.17
C LEU A 193 40.84 57.72 3.86
N SER A 194 41.23 57.27 2.66
CA SER A 194 42.64 57.01 2.34
C SER A 194 43.41 58.14 1.63
N ASN A 195 42.81 59.32 1.40
CA ASN A 195 43.43 60.32 0.50
C ASN A 195 43.97 61.62 1.13
N ASN A 196 44.06 61.75 2.46
CA ASN A 196 44.47 63.03 3.09
C ASN A 196 45.79 63.01 3.90
N PHE A 197 46.75 62.13 3.58
CA PHE A 197 48.07 62.16 4.23
C PHE A 197 49.26 62.18 3.25
N ASN A 198 49.17 62.98 2.18
CA ASN A 198 50.33 63.26 1.32
C ASN A 198 50.38 64.73 0.87
N ASN A 199 50.22 65.66 1.81
CA ASN A 199 50.66 67.06 1.63
C ASN A 199 50.81 67.70 3.01
N PHE A 200 51.99 67.53 3.62
CA PHE A 200 52.75 68.55 4.38
C PHE A 200 54.12 67.96 4.74
#